data_AF-A0A3B8MUV7-F1
#
_entry.id   AF-A0A3B8MUV7-F1
#
_cell.length_a   1.000
_cell.length_b   1.000
_cell.length_c   1.000
_cell.angle_alpha   90.00
_cell.angle_beta   90.00
_cell.angle_gamma   90.00
#
_symmetry.space_group_name_H-M   'P 1'
#
loop_
_entity.id
_entity.type
_entity.pdbx_description
1 polymer ?
#
loop_
_entity_poly.entity_id
_entity_poly.type
_entity_poly.pdbx_seq_one_letter_code
_entity_poly.pdbx_strand_id
1 'polypeptide(L)'
;MKMTWKTVICLVLIALVAGVSEGQRRRGGGGGGGGGSNLPPAMRGEGNQAGRRDRAEAMRAFPVAQMWAEASLGMELDDEKVAQLKPIFVEAYKLKQGLLKEAREEDTWAYAKAQLQKADRELWPKVSKVLSRRERRNLERTVRQR
;
A
#
# COMPACT_ATOMS: atom_id res chain seq x y z
N MET A 1 -28.96 6.16 16.36
CA MET A 1 -28.57 6.31 14.94
C MET A 1 -28.14 4.94 14.41
N LYS A 2 -28.79 4.41 13.37
CA LYS A 2 -28.39 3.12 12.77
C LYS A 2 -27.20 3.37 11.85
N MET A 3 -25.99 2.98 12.28
CA MET A 3 -24.82 2.99 11.40
C MET A 3 -25.05 2.02 10.26
N THR A 4 -24.94 2.51 9.03
CA THR A 4 -25.04 1.68 7.84
C THR A 4 -23.67 1.10 7.52
N TRP A 5 -23.63 -0.10 6.97
CA TRP A 5 -22.40 -0.77 6.49
C TRP A 5 -21.49 0.13 5.61
N LYS A 6 -22.08 1.06 4.84
CA LYS A 6 -21.35 2.08 4.07
C LYS A 6 -20.59 3.07 4.97
N THR A 7 -21.14 3.44 6.12
CA THR A 7 -20.47 4.31 7.10
C THR A 7 -19.30 3.60 7.76
N VAL A 8 -19.41 2.28 7.98
CA VAL A 8 -18.32 1.46 8.55
C VAL A 8 -17.15 1.36 7.58
N ILE A 9 -17.40 1.16 6.29
CA ILE A 9 -16.34 1.09 5.26
C ILE A 9 -15.62 2.43 5.13
N CYS A 10 -16.35 3.56 5.12
CA CYS A 10 -15.74 4.89 5.11
C CYS A 10 -14.90 5.15 6.38
N LEU A 11 -15.38 4.75 7.56
CA LEU A 11 -14.63 4.91 8.81
C LEU A 11 -13.36 4.06 8.85
N VAL A 12 -13.39 2.84 8.29
CA VAL A 12 -12.20 1.98 8.17
C VAL A 12 -11.18 2.56 7.19
N LEU A 13 -11.63 3.12 6.07
CA LEU A 13 -10.75 3.79 5.10
C LEU A 13 -10.13 5.07 5.70
N ILE A 14 -10.91 5.85 6.44
CA ILE A 14 -10.40 7.05 7.15
C ILE A 14 -9.42 6.65 8.24
N ALA A 15 -9.68 5.59 9.02
CA ALA A 15 -8.75 5.10 10.04
C ALA A 15 -7.44 4.56 9.46
N LEU A 16 -7.49 3.91 8.28
CA LEU A 16 -6.30 3.47 7.54
C LEU A 16 -5.46 4.66 7.04
N VAL A 17 -6.10 5.73 6.58
CA VAL A 17 -5.41 6.96 6.12
C VAL A 17 -4.92 7.83 7.29
N ALA A 18 -5.68 7.89 8.38
CA ALA A 18 -5.34 8.62 9.60
C ALA A 18 -4.20 7.93 10.37
N GLY A 19 -4.20 6.59 10.47
CA GLY A 19 -3.10 5.83 11.05
C GLY A 19 -1.78 5.97 10.27
N VAL A 20 -1.84 6.26 8.96
CA VAL A 20 -0.67 6.64 8.14
C VAL A 20 -0.22 8.08 8.40
N SER A 21 -1.15 8.98 8.75
CA SER A 21 -0.88 10.41 8.96
C SER A 21 -0.43 10.75 10.40
N GLU A 22 -0.94 10.05 11.41
CA GLU A 22 -0.59 10.25 12.82
C GLU A 22 0.82 9.75 13.17
N GLY A 23 1.37 8.84 12.36
CA GLY A 23 2.79 8.47 12.44
C GLY A 23 3.74 9.60 11.99
N GLN A 24 3.27 10.59 11.23
CA GLN A 24 4.10 11.69 10.71
C GLN A 24 4.00 12.99 11.53
N ARG A 25 2.96 13.18 12.35
CA ARG A 25 2.75 14.44 13.10
C ARG A 25 3.28 14.48 14.53
N ARG A 26 3.95 13.43 15.03
CA ARG A 26 4.63 13.43 16.34
C ARG A 26 6.16 13.61 16.30
N ARG A 27 6.74 14.00 15.16
CA ARG A 27 8.17 14.35 15.05
C ARG A 27 8.32 15.77 14.50
N GLY A 28 7.94 16.74 15.31
CA GLY A 28 8.16 18.15 15.01
C GLY A 28 8.03 18.98 16.27
N GLY A 29 9.12 19.15 16.99
CA GLY A 29 9.20 20.09 18.12
C GLY A 29 10.27 19.71 19.15
N GLY A 30 11.29 20.56 19.28
CA GLY A 30 12.36 20.49 20.30
C GLY A 30 13.60 19.75 19.79
N GLY A 31 14.76 20.35 19.53
CA GLY A 31 15.36 21.51 20.19
C GLY A 31 16.16 21.06 21.41
N GLY A 32 17.49 20.95 21.23
CA GLY A 32 18.46 21.00 22.33
C GLY A 32 19.03 19.66 22.81
N GLY A 33 20.35 19.65 23.01
CA GLY A 33 21.02 18.75 23.96
C GLY A 33 22.07 17.85 23.35
N GLY A 34 23.33 18.29 23.38
CA GLY A 34 24.49 17.47 23.05
C GLY A 34 24.75 16.36 24.06
N GLY A 35 25.54 15.36 23.65
CA GLY A 35 26.00 14.28 24.50
C GLY A 35 26.90 13.34 23.70
N GLY A 36 28.19 13.35 24.01
CA GLY A 36 29.25 12.76 23.21
C GLY A 36 29.08 11.28 22.90
N SER A 37 29.39 10.92 21.65
CA SER A 37 29.88 9.59 21.31
C SER A 37 30.73 9.75 20.06
N ASN A 38 32.03 9.45 20.19
CA ASN A 38 33.03 9.42 19.14
C ASN A 38 32.76 8.26 18.17
N LEU A 39 31.65 8.32 17.42
CA LEU A 39 31.38 7.40 16.33
C LEU A 39 31.42 8.16 15.00
N PRO A 40 32.13 7.63 13.97
CA PRO A 40 32.22 8.25 12.66
C PRO A 40 30.81 8.55 12.08
N PRO A 41 30.63 9.66 11.33
CA PRO A 41 29.34 10.08 10.77
C PRO A 41 28.61 8.99 9.95
N ALA A 42 29.35 8.05 9.37
CA ALA A 42 28.82 6.97 8.53
C ALA A 42 28.05 5.88 9.30
N MET A 43 28.26 5.71 10.61
CA MET A 43 27.66 4.59 11.37
C MET A 43 26.47 4.99 12.26
N ARG A 44 26.10 6.27 12.28
CA ARG A 44 25.08 6.79 13.24
C ARG A 44 23.62 6.66 12.78
N GLY A 45 23.31 6.09 11.62
CA GLY A 45 21.92 6.15 11.12
C GLY A 45 21.44 5.11 10.10
N GLU A 46 22.27 4.24 9.52
CA GLU A 46 21.85 3.50 8.32
C GLU A 46 21.03 2.23 8.60
N GLY A 47 21.37 1.42 9.60
CA GLY A 47 20.69 0.14 9.84
C GLY A 47 19.21 0.27 10.19
N ASN A 48 18.84 1.28 10.98
CA ASN A 48 17.45 1.48 11.41
C ASN A 48 16.67 2.44 10.48
N GLN A 49 17.34 3.21 9.61
CA GLN A 49 16.64 3.99 8.58
C GLN A 49 16.30 3.13 7.35
N ALA A 50 17.18 2.22 6.93
CA ALA A 50 16.93 1.32 5.80
C ALA A 50 15.68 0.45 6.05
N GLY A 51 15.62 -0.25 7.20
CA GLY A 51 14.43 -1.05 7.56
C GLY A 51 13.14 -0.23 7.68
N ARG A 52 13.21 1.02 8.17
CA ARG A 52 12.06 1.93 8.20
C ARG A 52 11.61 2.38 6.80
N ARG A 53 12.56 2.59 5.87
CA ARG A 53 12.27 2.92 4.47
C ARG A 53 11.66 1.72 3.75
N ASP A 54 12.25 0.54 3.86
CA ASP A 54 11.73 -0.68 3.24
C ASP A 54 10.35 -1.04 3.76
N ARG A 55 10.09 -0.85 5.07
CA ARG A 55 8.74 -0.98 5.63
C ARG A 55 7.75 -0.01 4.99
N ALA A 56 8.08 1.28 4.89
CA ALA A 56 7.21 2.27 4.29
C ALA A 56 6.94 1.97 2.80
N GLU A 57 7.98 1.53 2.08
CA GLU A 57 7.89 1.15 0.67
C GLU A 57 7.10 -0.14 0.46
N ALA A 58 7.27 -1.16 1.31
CA ALA A 58 6.46 -2.38 1.27
C ALA A 58 4.97 -2.09 1.50
N MET A 59 4.64 -1.21 2.44
CA MET A 59 3.24 -0.83 2.71
C MET A 59 2.60 -0.12 1.50
N ARG A 60 3.38 0.72 0.80
CA ARG A 60 2.94 1.45 -0.41
C ARG A 60 2.97 0.58 -1.67
N ALA A 61 3.86 -0.40 -1.74
CA ALA A 61 3.96 -1.31 -2.86
C ALA A 61 2.65 -2.05 -3.07
N PHE A 62 2.35 -2.37 -4.33
CA PHE A 62 1.19 -3.14 -4.72
C PHE A 62 -0.14 -2.52 -4.22
N PRO A 63 -0.61 -1.41 -4.82
CA PRO A 63 -1.80 -0.68 -4.39
C PRO A 63 -3.11 -1.40 -4.75
N VAL A 64 -3.17 -2.72 -4.57
CA VAL A 64 -4.26 -3.61 -4.98
C VAL A 64 -5.64 -3.17 -4.48
N ALA A 65 -5.74 -2.66 -3.23
CA ALA A 65 -7.00 -2.17 -2.68
C ALA A 65 -7.50 -0.90 -3.41
N GLN A 66 -6.57 -0.01 -3.77
CA GLN A 66 -6.87 1.19 -4.54
C GLN A 66 -7.24 0.84 -5.98
N MET A 67 -6.49 -0.08 -6.60
CA MET A 67 -6.83 -0.59 -7.94
C MET A 67 -8.23 -1.19 -7.98
N TRP A 68 -8.60 -1.97 -6.95
CA TRP A 68 -9.94 -2.53 -6.85
C TRP A 68 -11.01 -1.46 -6.64
N ALA A 69 -10.77 -0.48 -5.76
CA ALA A 69 -11.71 0.61 -5.53
C ALA A 69 -11.97 1.42 -6.82
N GLU A 70 -10.90 1.72 -7.56
CA GLU A 70 -11.01 2.43 -8.85
C GLU A 70 -11.77 1.59 -9.88
N ALA A 71 -11.45 0.31 -10.03
CA ALA A 71 -12.12 -0.56 -10.98
C ALA A 71 -13.61 -0.80 -10.64
N SER A 72 -13.96 -0.89 -9.35
CA SER A 72 -15.33 -1.21 -8.92
C SER A 72 -16.23 0.00 -8.72
N LEU A 73 -15.68 1.19 -8.47
CA LEU A 73 -16.45 2.39 -8.13
C LEU A 73 -16.05 3.64 -8.93
N GLY A 74 -14.78 3.75 -9.33
CA GLY A 74 -14.25 4.94 -10.01
C GLY A 74 -14.37 4.90 -11.53
N MET A 75 -14.53 3.70 -12.10
CA MET A 75 -14.63 3.46 -13.53
C MET A 75 -16.02 2.97 -13.90
N GLU A 76 -16.52 3.42 -15.05
CA GLU A 76 -17.70 2.83 -15.69
C GLU A 76 -17.29 1.51 -16.36
N LEU A 77 -17.31 0.42 -15.60
CA LEU A 77 -17.10 -0.94 -16.08
C LEU A 77 -18.42 -1.72 -16.05
N ASP A 78 -18.60 -2.58 -17.05
CA ASP A 78 -19.73 -3.52 -17.07
C ASP A 78 -19.65 -4.50 -15.89
N ASP A 79 -20.80 -4.88 -15.33
CA ASP A 79 -20.88 -5.78 -14.17
C ASP A 79 -20.14 -7.11 -14.40
N GLU A 80 -20.12 -7.60 -15.64
CA GLU A 80 -19.40 -8.81 -16.03
C GLU A 80 -17.88 -8.64 -15.87
N LYS A 81 -17.32 -7.50 -16.30
CA LYS A 81 -15.89 -7.20 -16.11
C LYS A 81 -15.55 -7.06 -14.63
N VAL A 82 -16.42 -6.42 -13.85
CA VAL A 82 -16.25 -6.29 -12.39
C VAL A 82 -16.25 -7.68 -11.73
N ALA A 83 -17.16 -8.57 -12.15
CA ALA A 83 -17.23 -9.94 -11.67
C ALA A 83 -15.97 -10.75 -12.02
N GLN A 84 -15.42 -10.59 -13.23
CA GLN A 84 -14.18 -11.24 -13.66
C GLN A 84 -12.93 -10.68 -12.93
N LEU A 85 -12.91 -9.38 -12.63
CA LEU A 85 -11.80 -8.74 -11.91
C LEU A 85 -11.78 -9.08 -10.42
N LYS A 86 -12.95 -9.25 -9.79
CA LYS A 86 -13.09 -9.53 -8.36
C LYS A 86 -12.19 -10.66 -7.85
N PRO A 87 -12.19 -11.88 -8.43
CA PRO A 87 -11.33 -12.96 -7.94
C PRO A 87 -9.83 -12.61 -8.05
N ILE A 88 -9.43 -11.96 -9.14
CA ILE A 88 -8.03 -11.52 -9.37
C ILE A 88 -7.57 -10.57 -8.25
N PHE A 89 -8.40 -9.58 -7.91
CA PHE A 89 -8.07 -8.61 -6.86
C PHE A 89 -8.15 -9.20 -5.45
N VAL A 90 -9.08 -10.14 -5.19
CA VAL A 90 -9.18 -10.84 -3.91
C VAL A 90 -7.93 -11.68 -3.64
N GLU A 91 -7.46 -12.44 -4.64
CA GLU A 91 -6.23 -13.23 -4.53
C GLU A 91 -5.00 -12.33 -4.31
N ALA A 92 -4.88 -11.26 -5.10
CA ALA A 92 -3.81 -10.28 -4.96
C ALA A 92 -3.81 -9.60 -3.59
N TYR A 93 -5.00 -9.27 -3.05
CA TYR A 93 -5.13 -8.69 -1.72
C TYR A 93 -4.70 -9.68 -0.63
N LYS A 94 -5.10 -10.95 -0.71
CA LYS A 94 -4.67 -12.00 0.23
C LYS A 94 -3.15 -12.17 0.22
N LEU A 95 -2.53 -12.20 -0.97
CA LEU A 95 -1.07 -12.25 -1.12
C LEU A 95 -0.40 -11.07 -0.43
N LYS A 96 -0.89 -9.84 -0.65
CA LYS A 96 -0.37 -8.64 0.00
C LYS A 96 -0.45 -8.74 1.53
N GLN A 97 -1.59 -9.15 2.06
CA GLN A 97 -1.78 -9.29 3.50
C GLN A 97 -0.86 -10.36 4.10
N GLY A 98 -0.67 -11.49 3.42
CA GLY A 98 0.25 -12.55 3.83
C GLY A 98 1.69 -12.05 3.95
N LEU A 99 2.21 -11.44 2.87
CA LEU A 99 3.57 -10.91 2.85
C LEU A 99 3.83 -9.82 3.89
N LEU A 100 2.85 -8.93 4.13
CA LEU A 100 2.98 -7.89 5.15
C LEU A 100 2.88 -8.45 6.58
N LYS A 101 2.12 -9.54 6.78
CA LYS A 101 2.05 -10.22 8.06
C LYS A 101 3.38 -10.89 8.38
N GLU A 102 3.93 -11.67 7.44
CA GLU A 102 5.23 -12.34 7.56
C GLU A 102 6.36 -11.32 7.83
N ALA A 103 6.40 -10.23 7.05
CA ALA A 103 7.36 -9.14 7.26
C ALA A 103 7.29 -8.50 8.65
N ARG A 104 6.10 -8.46 9.25
CA ARG A 104 5.90 -7.91 10.59
C ARG A 104 6.36 -8.88 11.68
N GLU A 105 6.19 -10.18 11.47
CA GLU A 105 6.57 -11.23 12.42
C GLU A 105 8.07 -11.51 12.39
N GLU A 106 8.69 -11.49 11.20
CA GLU A 106 10.09 -11.87 10.99
C GLU A 106 11.04 -10.68 10.70
N ASP A 107 10.51 -9.46 10.67
CA ASP A 107 11.22 -8.21 10.31
C ASP A 107 11.84 -8.22 8.89
N THR A 108 11.25 -9.00 7.96
CA THR A 108 11.74 -9.22 6.59
C THR A 108 11.19 -8.21 5.57
N TRP A 109 11.16 -6.92 5.92
CA TRP A 109 10.54 -5.87 5.10
C TRP A 109 11.13 -5.72 3.69
N ALA A 110 12.44 -5.89 3.53
CA ALA A 110 13.11 -5.82 2.23
C ALA A 110 12.66 -6.95 1.29
N TYR A 111 12.49 -8.16 1.82
CA TYR A 111 11.96 -9.31 1.08
C TYR A 111 10.51 -9.07 0.67
N ALA A 112 9.66 -8.67 1.62
CA ALA A 112 8.27 -8.38 1.34
C ALA A 112 8.09 -7.26 0.31
N LYS A 113 8.90 -6.19 0.38
CA LYS A 113 8.93 -5.14 -0.65
C LYS A 113 9.21 -5.72 -2.04
N ALA A 114 10.25 -6.56 -2.18
CA ALA A 114 10.59 -7.16 -3.47
C ALA A 114 9.47 -8.08 -4.00
N GLN A 115 8.86 -8.89 -3.14
CA GLN A 115 7.74 -9.76 -3.51
C GLN A 115 6.50 -8.95 -3.90
N LEU A 116 6.18 -7.88 -3.18
CA LEU A 116 5.06 -7.00 -3.50
C LEU A 116 5.27 -6.25 -4.83
N GLN A 117 6.49 -5.78 -5.11
CA GLN A 117 6.83 -5.17 -6.41
C GLN A 117 6.72 -6.17 -7.56
N LYS A 118 7.12 -7.42 -7.34
CA LYS A 118 6.95 -8.51 -8.31
C LYS A 118 5.46 -8.81 -8.54
N ALA A 119 4.69 -8.97 -7.48
CA ALA A 119 3.25 -9.21 -7.54
C ALA A 119 2.49 -8.08 -8.27
N ASP A 120 2.89 -6.83 -8.06
CA ASP A 120 2.34 -5.68 -8.79
C ASP A 120 2.55 -5.81 -10.30
N ARG A 121 3.77 -6.17 -10.73
CA ARG A 121 4.09 -6.39 -12.15
C ARG A 121 3.30 -7.56 -12.76
N GLU A 122 3.06 -8.61 -11.98
CA GLU A 122 2.30 -9.79 -12.43
C GLU A 122 0.78 -9.57 -12.44
N LEU A 123 0.26 -8.64 -11.62
CA LEU A 123 -1.16 -8.30 -11.59
C LEU A 123 -1.62 -7.57 -12.85
N TRP A 124 -0.82 -6.62 -13.35
CA TRP A 124 -1.20 -5.80 -14.51
C TRP A 124 -1.56 -6.61 -15.76
N PRO A 125 -0.79 -7.65 -16.16
CA PRO A 125 -1.18 -8.54 -17.25
C PRO A 125 -2.51 -9.26 -17.01
N LYS A 126 -2.80 -9.71 -15.78
CA LYS A 126 -4.06 -10.40 -15.44
C LYS A 126 -5.26 -9.44 -15.59
N VAL A 127 -5.13 -8.23 -15.04
CA VAL A 127 -6.16 -7.17 -15.17
C VAL A 127 -6.33 -6.74 -16.62
N SER A 128 -5.24 -6.67 -17.40
CA SER A 128 -5.26 -6.27 -18.82
C SER A 128 -5.97 -7.26 -19.74
N LYS A 129 -6.19 -8.50 -19.31
CA LYS A 129 -6.97 -9.48 -20.08
C LYS A 129 -8.48 -9.21 -20.00
N VAL A 130 -8.93 -8.54 -18.95
CA VAL A 130 -10.35 -8.21 -18.72
C VAL A 130 -10.68 -6.79 -19.19
N LEU A 131 -9.75 -5.85 -18.97
CA LEU A 131 -9.94 -4.45 -19.35
C LEU A 131 -9.53 -4.18 -20.79
N SER A 132 -10.29 -3.34 -21.48
CA SER A 132 -9.89 -2.71 -22.73
C SER A 132 -8.64 -1.84 -22.54
N ARG A 133 -7.96 -1.51 -23.65
CA ARG A 133 -6.79 -0.63 -23.64
C ARG A 133 -7.08 0.75 -23.02
N ARG A 134 -8.29 1.28 -23.20
CA ARG A 134 -8.71 2.59 -22.66
C ARG A 134 -8.95 2.51 -21.16
N GLU A 135 -9.71 1.53 -20.71
CA GLU A 135 -9.99 1.28 -19.29
C GLU A 135 -8.69 1.03 -18.52
N ARG A 136 -7.79 0.20 -19.06
CA ARG A 136 -6.48 -0.06 -18.46
C ARG A 136 -5.67 1.22 -18.27
N ARG A 137 -5.58 2.06 -19.31
CA ARG A 137 -4.87 3.34 -19.22
C ARG A 137 -5.49 4.28 -18.20
N ASN A 138 -6.82 4.26 -18.04
CA ASN A 138 -7.49 5.04 -17.02
C ASN A 138 -7.09 4.57 -15.62
N LEU A 139 -7.18 3.25 -15.38
CA LEU A 139 -6.77 2.64 -14.12
C LEU A 139 -5.30 2.92 -13.79
N GLU A 140 -4.39 2.76 -14.76
CA GLU A 140 -2.96 3.07 -14.60
C GLU A 140 -2.73 4.53 -14.21
N ARG A 141 -3.46 5.48 -14.83
CA ARG A 141 -3.35 6.90 -14.49
C ARG A 141 -3.84 7.18 -13.08
N THR A 142 -5.04 6.71 -12.71
CA THR A 142 -5.61 7.02 -11.39
C THR A 142 -4.78 6.42 -10.25
N VAL A 143 -4.17 5.25 -10.48
CA VAL A 143 -3.36 4.56 -9.47
C VAL A 143 -1.95 5.14 -9.36
N ARG A 144 -1.36 5.65 -10.47
CA ARG A 144 0.02 6.18 -10.47
C ARG A 144 0.15 7.69 -10.26
N GLN A 145 -0.92 8.46 -10.44
CA GLN A 145 -0.89 9.93 -10.29
C GLN A 145 -1.22 10.42 -8.87
N ARG A 146 -1.38 9.53 -7.89
CA ARG A 146 -1.69 9.86 -6.49
C ARG A 146 -0.61 9.31 -5.57
#